data_AF-A0A4R4DVB2-F1
#
_entry.id   AF-A0A4R4DVB2-F1
#
_cell.length_a   1.000
_cell.length_b   1.000
_cell.length_c   1.000
_cell.angle_alpha   90.00
_cell.angle_beta   90.00
_cell.angle_gamma   90.00
#
_symmetry.space_group_name_H-M   'P 1'
#
loop_
_entity.id
_entity.type
_entity.pdbx_description
1 polymer ?
#
loop_
_entity_poly.entity_id
_entity_poly.type
_entity_poly.pdbx_seq_one_letter_code
_entity_poly.pdbx_strand_id
1 'polypeptide(L)'
;MKLATLCLLVLAAVSVQGGCKKNSPKPAVGCYKGRLEVKGLCMNYTVSVLEGAIDTALVESSWRDEQTGISYRNVFGLGSPCTFPAGIRQGDAFYFTIDSSSVQNCAVCLAYYPTPPKKLAIRVQTAACSQP
;
A
#
# COMPACT_ATOMS: atom_id res chain seq x y z
N MET A 1 64.08 12.89 23.55
CA MET A 1 64.82 12.81 22.27
C MET A 1 64.37 11.53 21.59
N LYS A 2 63.58 11.61 20.50
CA LYS A 2 64.06 11.58 19.09
C LYS A 2 64.96 10.34 18.86
N LEU A 3 64.75 9.44 17.90
CA LEU A 3 64.24 9.62 16.54
C LEU A 3 64.04 8.24 15.87
N ALA A 4 63.04 8.15 14.98
CA ALA A 4 62.93 7.42 13.70
C ALA A 4 63.70 6.10 13.46
N THR A 5 63.14 5.10 12.76
CA THR A 5 63.01 5.05 11.28
C THR A 5 62.11 3.85 10.91
N LEU A 6 60.90 4.06 10.39
CA LEU A 6 60.48 4.03 8.98
C LEU A 6 60.69 2.69 8.25
N CYS A 7 59.59 1.98 7.92
CA CYS A 7 59.52 1.15 6.73
C CYS A 7 58.08 1.14 6.16
N LEU A 8 58.01 1.17 4.83
CA LEU A 8 56.91 1.56 3.95
C LEU A 8 55.83 0.48 3.75
N LEU A 9 54.59 0.96 3.58
CA LEU A 9 53.53 0.60 2.59
C LEU A 9 53.44 -0.84 2.04
N VAL A 10 52.27 -1.49 2.22
CA VAL A 10 51.49 -2.10 1.10
C VAL A 10 49.98 -2.05 1.39
N LEU A 11 49.23 -1.64 0.36
CA LEU A 11 47.78 -1.51 0.21
C LEU A 11 47.00 -2.83 0.42
N ALA A 12 45.80 -2.72 1.00
CA ALA A 12 44.61 -3.39 0.50
C ALA A 12 43.34 -2.67 0.98
N ALA A 13 42.78 -1.83 0.11
CA ALA A 13 41.41 -1.36 0.24
C ALA A 13 40.48 -2.55 -0.07
N VAL A 14 39.71 -3.02 0.92
CA VAL A 14 38.57 -3.91 0.68
C VAL A 14 37.30 -3.18 1.08
N SER A 15 36.61 -2.75 0.04
CA SER A 15 35.31 -2.10 0.03
C SER A 15 34.24 -3.01 0.63
N VAL A 16 33.60 -2.60 1.71
CA VAL A 16 32.28 -3.13 2.09
C VAL A 16 31.27 -1.99 2.04
N GLN A 17 31.00 -1.52 0.82
CA GLN A 17 29.76 -0.80 0.53
C GLN A 17 28.72 -1.83 0.08
N GLY A 18 28.21 -2.58 1.05
CA GLY A 18 27.03 -3.45 0.89
C GLY A 18 25.75 -2.71 1.27
N GLY A 19 25.61 -1.44 0.86
CA GLY A 19 24.33 -0.76 0.93
C GLY A 19 23.40 -1.35 -0.11
N CYS A 20 22.67 -2.42 0.24
CA CYS A 20 21.53 -2.88 -0.55
C CYS A 20 20.46 -1.78 -0.57
N LYS A 21 20.61 -0.80 -1.46
CA LYS A 21 19.44 -0.13 -2.03
C LYS A 21 18.71 -1.20 -2.80
N LYS A 22 17.76 -1.88 -2.14
CA LYS A 22 16.72 -2.63 -2.83
C LYS A 22 16.03 -1.61 -3.72
N ASN A 23 16.45 -1.55 -4.98
CA ASN A 23 15.68 -0.92 -6.04
C ASN A 23 14.45 -1.80 -6.21
N SER A 24 13.48 -1.64 -5.30
CA SER A 24 12.15 -2.18 -5.51
C SER A 24 11.67 -1.59 -6.83
N PRO A 25 11.30 -2.42 -7.82
CA PRO A 25 10.69 -1.93 -9.04
C PRO A 25 9.60 -0.93 -8.67
N LYS A 26 9.63 0.26 -9.26
CA LYS A 26 8.52 1.20 -9.06
C LYS A 26 7.26 0.46 -9.53
N PRO A 27 6.12 0.55 -8.82
CA PRO A 27 4.89 -0.06 -9.31
C PRO A 27 4.60 0.43 -10.74
N ALA A 28 4.14 -0.47 -11.62
CA ALA A 28 3.59 -0.09 -12.92
C ALA A 28 2.59 1.05 -12.76
N VAL A 29 2.61 2.03 -13.69
CA VAL A 29 1.68 3.16 -13.65
C VAL A 29 0.25 2.62 -13.60
N GLY A 30 -0.53 3.07 -12.62
CA GLY A 30 -1.90 2.62 -12.39
C GLY A 30 -2.05 1.34 -11.56
N CYS A 31 -0.95 0.74 -11.08
CA CYS A 31 -0.95 -0.39 -10.16
C CYS A 31 -0.42 0.03 -8.78
N TYR A 32 -1.15 -0.37 -7.73
CA TYR A 32 -0.95 0.06 -6.36
C TYR A 32 -0.87 -1.16 -5.44
N LYS A 33 -0.14 -1.02 -4.34
CA LYS A 33 -0.20 -1.97 -3.23
C LYS A 33 -1.01 -1.33 -2.11
N GLY A 34 -2.03 -2.02 -1.65
CA GLY A 34 -2.85 -1.59 -0.52
C GLY A 34 -2.89 -2.59 0.60
N ARG A 35 -3.56 -2.21 1.68
CA ARG A 35 -3.91 -3.09 2.81
C ARG A 35 -5.37 -2.93 3.15
N LEU A 36 -6.05 -4.02 3.47
CA LEU A 36 -7.41 -3.97 4.01
C LEU A 36 -7.32 -3.60 5.50
N GLU A 37 -7.46 -2.31 5.81
CA GLU A 37 -7.31 -1.80 7.18
C GLU A 37 -8.51 -2.16 8.05
N VAL A 38 -9.72 -2.04 7.49
CA VAL A 38 -10.98 -2.36 8.18
C VAL A 38 -11.85 -3.20 7.28
N LYS A 39 -12.25 -4.38 7.78
CA LYS A 39 -13.21 -5.28 7.13
C LYS A 39 -14.58 -5.16 7.81
N GLY A 40 -15.23 -4.00 7.67
CA GLY A 40 -16.52 -3.71 8.28
C GLY A 40 -17.68 -4.53 7.70
N LEU A 41 -18.83 -4.54 8.38
CA LEU A 41 -20.02 -5.26 7.92
C LEU A 41 -20.50 -4.76 6.55
N CYS A 42 -21.15 -5.64 5.79
CA CYS A 42 -21.75 -5.30 4.49
C CYS A 42 -20.77 -4.68 3.48
N MET A 43 -19.50 -5.14 3.49
CA MET A 43 -18.44 -4.65 2.60
C MET A 43 -18.09 -3.16 2.80
N ASN A 44 -18.44 -2.59 3.96
CA ASN A 44 -17.96 -1.27 4.39
C ASN A 44 -16.48 -1.36 4.76
N TYR A 45 -15.64 -1.43 3.72
CA TYR A 45 -14.22 -1.68 3.85
C TYR A 45 -13.41 -0.40 3.69
N THR A 46 -12.33 -0.32 4.46
CA THR A 46 -11.32 0.75 4.38
C THR A 46 -10.02 0.16 3.88
N VAL A 47 -9.47 0.75 2.83
CA VAL A 47 -8.22 0.33 2.21
C VAL A 47 -7.21 1.46 2.32
N SER A 48 -6.00 1.16 2.79
CA SER A 48 -4.85 2.07 2.71
C SER A 48 -4.03 1.84 1.45
N VAL A 49 -3.37 2.88 0.96
CA VAL A 49 -2.37 2.79 -0.10
C VAL A 49 -0.98 2.78 0.51
N LEU A 50 -0.26 1.66 0.33
CA LEU A 50 1.09 1.46 0.87
C LEU A 50 2.17 1.82 -0.15
N GLU A 51 1.96 1.47 -1.42
CA GLU A 51 2.94 1.71 -2.50
C GLU A 51 2.22 2.11 -3.80
N GLY A 52 2.88 2.97 -4.58
CA GLY A 52 2.37 3.52 -5.85
C GLY A 52 2.08 5.02 -5.77
N ALA A 53 2.28 5.73 -6.87
CA ALA A 53 2.03 7.17 -6.97
C ALA A 53 0.53 7.41 -7.22
N ILE A 54 -0.29 7.26 -6.19
CA ILE A 54 -1.72 7.58 -6.28
C ILE A 54 -1.92 9.10 -6.20
N ASP A 55 -2.88 9.62 -6.96
CA ASP A 55 -3.31 11.00 -6.81
C ASP A 55 -3.93 11.19 -5.41
N THR A 56 -3.31 12.04 -4.60
CA THR A 56 -3.76 12.34 -3.23
C THR A 56 -5.15 12.97 -3.17
N ALA A 57 -5.65 13.54 -4.27
CA ALA A 57 -7.03 14.01 -4.35
C ALA A 57 -8.04 12.86 -4.23
N LEU A 58 -7.67 11.64 -4.60
CA LEU A 58 -8.52 10.45 -4.62
C LEU A 58 -8.63 9.71 -3.27
N VAL A 59 -7.78 10.04 -2.30
CA VAL A 59 -7.74 9.38 -0.99
C VAL A 59 -7.81 10.38 0.16
N GLU A 60 -8.26 9.94 1.32
CA GLU A 60 -8.17 10.72 2.55
C GLU A 60 -6.73 10.65 3.08
N SER A 61 -6.11 11.81 3.27
CA SER A 61 -4.78 11.89 3.87
C SER A 61 -4.78 11.37 5.30
N SER A 62 -5.88 11.58 6.03
CA SER A 62 -6.14 11.06 7.37
C SER A 62 -7.62 10.81 7.55
N TRP A 63 -7.98 9.63 8.07
CA TRP A 63 -9.34 9.31 8.47
C TRP A 63 -9.31 8.54 9.79
N ARG A 64 -10.23 8.87 10.70
CA ARG A 64 -10.39 8.22 12.00
C ARG A 64 -11.59 7.30 11.95
N ASP A 65 -11.39 6.03 12.26
CA ASP A 65 -12.50 5.11 12.50
C ASP A 65 -13.17 5.51 13.82
N GLU A 66 -14.43 5.94 13.75
CA GLU A 66 -15.19 6.38 14.92
C GLU A 66 -15.58 5.22 15.85
N GLN A 67 -15.60 3.98 15.36
CA GLN A 67 -15.90 2.80 16.19
C GLN A 67 -14.70 2.40 17.06
N THR A 68 -13.49 2.49 16.51
CA THR A 68 -12.26 2.02 17.18
C THR A 68 -11.37 3.15 17.71
N GLY A 69 -11.56 4.38 17.23
CA GLY A 69 -10.71 5.53 17.51
C GLY A 69 -9.37 5.54 16.75
N ILE A 70 -9.09 4.51 15.95
CA ILE A 70 -7.83 4.36 15.21
C ILE A 70 -7.82 5.32 14.02
N SER A 71 -6.68 6.00 13.82
CA SER A 71 -6.48 6.87 12.66
C SER A 71 -5.63 6.19 11.61
N TYR A 72 -6.11 6.19 10.37
CA TYR A 72 -5.43 5.67 9.20
C TYR A 72 -5.00 6.82 8.28
N ARG A 73 -4.07 6.54 7.36
CA ARG A 73 -3.49 7.52 6.43
C ARG A 73 -3.56 6.98 5.00
N ASN A 74 -3.74 7.88 4.04
CA ASN A 74 -3.84 7.55 2.61
C ASN A 74 -4.87 6.45 2.35
N VAL A 75 -6.09 6.63 2.87
CA VAL A 75 -7.16 5.63 2.82
C VAL A 75 -8.32 6.05 1.94
N PHE A 76 -9.05 5.07 1.45
CA PHE A 76 -10.34 5.24 0.78
C PHE A 76 -11.30 4.14 1.22
N GLY A 77 -12.59 4.40 1.07
CA GLY A 77 -13.61 3.38 1.21
C GLY A 77 -13.76 2.57 -0.08
N LEU A 78 -13.97 1.26 0.04
CA LEU A 78 -14.17 0.40 -1.13
C LEU A 78 -15.45 0.79 -1.89
N GLY A 79 -15.30 1.12 -3.18
CA GLY A 79 -16.40 1.44 -4.11
C GLY A 79 -16.77 0.31 -5.07
N SER A 80 -16.16 -0.87 -4.93
CA SER A 80 -16.36 -2.05 -5.79
C SER A 80 -16.59 -3.31 -4.95
N PRO A 81 -17.64 -3.32 -4.10
CA PRO A 81 -17.85 -4.41 -3.14
C PRO A 81 -18.04 -5.77 -3.81
N CYS A 82 -18.67 -5.81 -4.98
CA CYS A 82 -19.08 -7.05 -5.65
C CYS A 82 -17.90 -7.85 -6.22
N THR A 83 -16.86 -7.16 -6.65
CA THR A 83 -15.67 -7.76 -7.28
C THR A 83 -14.52 -7.93 -6.30
N PHE A 84 -14.70 -7.52 -5.04
CA PHE A 84 -13.65 -7.62 -4.03
C PHE A 84 -13.51 -9.08 -3.53
N PRO A 85 -12.34 -9.71 -3.65
CA PRO A 85 -12.16 -11.12 -3.29
C PRO A 85 -12.44 -11.41 -1.82
N ALA A 86 -13.31 -12.39 -1.55
CA ALA A 86 -13.71 -12.77 -0.19
C ALA A 86 -12.54 -13.27 0.68
N GLY A 87 -11.51 -13.84 0.05
CA GLY A 87 -10.33 -14.39 0.70
C GLY A 87 -9.38 -13.37 1.34
N ILE A 88 -9.49 -12.08 0.99
CA ILE A 88 -8.68 -11.03 1.60
C ILE A 88 -9.23 -10.71 2.99
N ARG A 89 -8.37 -10.79 4.01
CA ARG A 89 -8.70 -10.54 5.41
C ARG A 89 -8.20 -9.18 5.86
N GLN A 90 -8.74 -8.69 6.97
CA GLN A 90 -8.24 -7.47 7.59
C GLN A 90 -6.75 -7.63 7.94
N GLY A 91 -5.95 -6.63 7.61
CA GLY A 91 -4.50 -6.62 7.75
C GLY A 91 -3.74 -7.14 6.53
N ASP A 92 -4.40 -7.87 5.62
CA ASP A 92 -3.76 -8.42 4.41
C ASP A 92 -3.38 -7.29 3.46
N ALA A 93 -2.18 -7.39 2.88
CA ALA A 93 -1.73 -6.55 1.80
C ALA A 93 -2.04 -7.22 0.45
N PHE A 94 -2.43 -6.43 -0.54
CA PHE A 94 -2.76 -6.90 -1.88
C PHE A 94 -2.45 -5.85 -2.93
N TYR A 95 -2.40 -6.26 -4.20
CA TYR A 95 -2.21 -5.37 -5.33
C TYR A 95 -3.54 -5.07 -6.01
N PHE A 96 -3.70 -3.84 -6.49
CA PHE A 96 -4.92 -3.41 -7.17
C PHE A 96 -4.65 -2.35 -8.22
N THR A 97 -5.62 -2.16 -9.11
CA THR A 97 -5.71 -1.03 -10.03
C THR A 97 -7.01 -0.28 -9.76
N ILE A 98 -7.05 1.02 -10.02
CA ILE A 98 -8.32 1.78 -10.00
C ILE A 98 -9.10 1.41 -11.26
N ASP A 99 -10.36 1.05 -11.10
CA ASP A 99 -11.22 0.69 -12.23
C ASP A 99 -12.68 1.06 -11.93
N SER A 100 -13.16 2.14 -12.55
CA SER A 100 -14.55 2.58 -12.43
C SER A 100 -15.54 1.65 -13.12
N SER A 101 -15.12 0.80 -14.06
CA SER A 101 -16.01 -0.21 -14.67
C SER A 101 -16.36 -1.35 -13.71
N SER A 102 -15.66 -1.46 -12.58
CA SER A 102 -15.94 -2.45 -11.53
C SER A 102 -17.08 -2.04 -10.58
N VAL A 103 -17.66 -0.85 -10.75
CA VAL A 103 -18.86 -0.42 -10.02
C VAL A 103 -20.04 -1.28 -10.49
N GLN A 104 -20.52 -2.15 -9.61
CA GLN A 104 -21.66 -3.03 -9.87
C GLN A 104 -22.67 -2.91 -8.73
N ASN A 105 -23.95 -3.06 -9.05
CA ASN A 105 -25.01 -3.14 -8.07
C ASN A 105 -25.17 -4.60 -7.61
N CYS A 106 -24.54 -4.97 -6.50
CA CYS A 106 -24.79 -6.23 -5.83
C CYS A 106 -25.61 -6.03 -4.56
N ALA A 107 -26.34 -7.06 -4.16
CA ALA A 107 -27.03 -7.09 -2.89
C ALA A 107 -25.99 -6.99 -1.75
N VAL A 108 -26.01 -5.87 -1.03
CA VAL A 108 -25.29 -5.67 0.23
C VAL A 108 -26.32 -5.57 1.36
N CYS A 109 -25.96 -6.04 2.55
CA CYS A 109 -26.83 -5.83 3.71
C CYS A 109 -26.89 -4.35 4.11
N LEU A 110 -27.92 -3.96 4.85
CA LEU A 110 -28.18 -2.57 5.26
C LEU A 110 -27.45 -2.17 6.56
N ALA A 111 -26.54 -3.00 7.07
CA ALA A 111 -25.81 -2.67 8.29
C ALA A 111 -24.79 -1.56 8.02
N TYR A 112 -24.74 -0.59 8.93
CA TYR A 112 -23.85 0.55 8.85
C TYR A 112 -22.52 0.27 9.54
N TYR A 113 -21.41 0.62 8.86
CA TYR A 113 -20.09 0.76 9.47
C TYR A 113 -19.40 1.98 8.83
N PRO A 114 -18.78 2.89 9.61
CA PRO A 114 -18.21 4.11 9.07
C PRO A 114 -17.02 3.80 8.15
N THR A 115 -16.91 4.55 7.07
CA THR A 115 -15.84 4.38 6.07
C THR A 115 -15.38 5.76 5.58
N PRO A 116 -14.17 5.87 5.01
CA PRO A 116 -13.68 7.14 4.46
C PRO A 116 -14.66 7.70 3.42
N PRO A 117 -14.90 9.03 3.38
CA PRO A 117 -15.81 9.66 2.43
C PRO A 117 -15.42 9.42 0.97
N LYS A 118 -14.13 9.55 0.63
CA LYS A 118 -13.62 9.21 -0.71
C LYS A 118 -13.71 7.72 -0.96
N LYS A 119 -14.36 7.36 -2.08
CA LYS A 119 -14.55 5.97 -2.52
C LYS A 119 -13.83 5.71 -3.83
N LEU A 120 -13.18 4.55 -3.93
CA LEU A 120 -12.59 4.09 -5.19
C LEU A 120 -13.07 2.69 -5.53
N ALA A 121 -13.50 2.54 -6.79
CA ALA A 121 -13.71 1.25 -7.41
C ALA A 121 -12.35 0.70 -7.88
N ILE A 122 -12.06 -0.54 -7.54
CA ILE A 122 -10.75 -1.17 -7.75
C ILE A 122 -10.93 -2.58 -8.29
N ARG A 123 -9.90 -3.06 -9.00
CA ARG A 123 -9.74 -4.48 -9.32
C ARG A 123 -8.50 -5.02 -8.64
N VAL A 124 -8.67 -6.07 -7.83
CA VAL A 124 -7.55 -6.78 -7.21
C VAL A 124 -6.81 -7.57 -8.28
N GLN A 125 -5.48 -7.50 -8.23
CA GLN A 125 -4.58 -8.18 -9.16
C GLN A 125 -4.12 -9.51 -8.56
N THR A 126 -3.96 -10.53 -9.42
CA THR A 126 -3.47 -11.86 -9.03
C THR A 126 -1.94 -11.94 -8.93
N ALA A 127 -1.24 -10.92 -9.45
CA ALA A 127 0.21 -10.81 -9.39
C ALA A 127 0.63 -9.45 -8.82
N ALA A 128 1.86 -9.40 -8.31
CA ALA A 128 2.49 -8.13 -7.95
C ALA A 128 2.61 -7.23 -9.18
N CYS A 129 2.62 -5.91 -8.98
CA CYS A 129 2.81 -4.94 -10.06
C CYS A 129 4.13 -5.22 -10.81
N SER A 130 4.06 -5.95 -11.91
CA SER A 130 5.17 -6.11 -12.85
C SER A 130 5.17 -4.92 -13.78
N GLN A 131 6.29 -4.20 -13.83
CA GLN A 131 6.51 -3.17 -14.85
C GLN A 131 6.56 -3.85 -16.23
N PRO A 132 6.06 -3.21 -17.30
CA PRO A 132 6.50 -3.56 -18.65
C PRO A 132 8.01 -3.33 -18.81
#